data_AF-A0A5C8JTN7-F1
#
_entry.id   AF-A0A5C8JTN7-F1
#
_cell.length_a   1.000
_cell.length_b   1.000
_cell.length_c   1.000
_cell.angle_alpha   90.00
_cell.angle_beta   90.00
_cell.angle_gamma   90.00
#
_symmetry.space_group_name_H-M   'P 1'
#
loop_
_entity.id
_entity.type
_entity.pdbx_description
1 polymer ?
#
loop_
_entity_poly.entity_id
_entity_poly.type
_entity_poly.pdbx_seq_one_letter_code
_entity_poly.pdbx_strand_id
1 'polypeptide(L)'
;MTGHGGSEGPPGALAAVNPRVVLAGVTPFGQTGPYARHAAGDLVVAATGGAVWLSGDPDRPPVRISSGQYFLHAAAEAVVHTLVAVRHARLTGRGQHVDVSAQLATIRSLMNAVPGPYTDGSVVDRASFGEPVPGLPYSCTPAATGTSWRPSPSGQDQRGISPGCATRGTSLPGWRLRPTAIPGSPSCWPARWRRTSAPRPRRR
;
A
#
# COMPACT_ATOMS: atom_id res chain seq x y z
N MET A 1 8.37 29.96 32.13
CA MET A 1 7.51 28.75 32.04
C MET A 1 8.31 27.68 31.34
N THR A 2 8.43 26.53 31.99
CA THR A 2 9.52 25.55 31.89
C THR A 2 9.72 24.96 30.50
N GLY A 3 10.93 25.15 29.96
CA GLY A 3 11.43 24.36 28.82
C GLY A 3 11.54 22.90 29.23
N HIS A 4 10.88 22.02 28.48
CA HIS A 4 11.03 20.58 28.63
C HIS A 4 11.78 20.08 27.39
N GLY A 5 12.96 19.53 27.67
CA GLY A 5 13.97 19.14 26.70
C GLY A 5 13.41 18.27 25.59
N GLY A 6 13.46 18.80 24.37
CA GLY A 6 13.44 17.97 23.18
C GLY A 6 14.59 16.98 23.29
N SER A 7 14.31 15.72 23.02
CA SER A 7 15.23 14.59 23.02
C SER A 7 16.44 14.82 22.10
N GLU A 8 17.43 15.56 22.58
CA GLU A 8 18.79 15.60 22.06
C GLU A 8 19.59 14.48 22.73
N GLY A 9 19.32 13.23 22.36
CA GLY A 9 20.33 12.20 22.48
C GLY A 9 21.07 12.17 21.14
N PRO A 10 22.23 12.85 20.99
CA PRO A 10 22.90 12.84 19.71
C PRO A 10 23.32 11.40 19.39
N PRO A 11 23.22 10.95 18.12
CA PRO A 11 23.87 9.72 17.68
C PRO A 11 25.35 9.68 18.11
N GLY A 12 25.99 10.83 18.36
CA GLY A 12 27.33 10.93 18.94
C GLY A 12 27.52 10.25 20.31
N ALA A 13 26.55 10.36 21.23
CA ALA A 13 26.68 9.73 22.56
C ALA A 13 26.57 8.20 22.46
N LEU A 14 25.64 7.70 21.63
CA LEU A 14 25.49 6.27 21.37
C LEU A 14 26.63 5.71 20.51
N ALA A 15 27.13 6.50 19.54
CA ALA A 15 28.25 6.12 18.68
C ALA A 15 29.58 6.03 19.44
N ALA A 16 29.76 6.81 20.51
CA ALA A 16 30.92 6.70 21.39
C ALA A 16 30.97 5.34 22.12
N VAL A 17 29.82 4.74 22.42
CA VAL A 17 29.72 3.41 23.05
C VAL A 17 29.76 2.30 22.00
N ASN A 18 29.03 2.48 20.89
CA ASN A 18 28.96 1.50 19.81
C ASN A 18 28.94 2.23 18.45
N PRO A 19 30.07 2.30 17.73
CA PRO A 19 30.13 3.00 16.44
C PRO A 19 29.28 2.33 15.34
N ARG A 20 28.80 1.10 15.56
CA ARG A 20 27.94 0.35 14.63
C ARG A 20 26.45 0.53 14.90
N VAL A 21 26.07 1.34 15.90
CA VAL A 21 24.67 1.53 16.31
C VAL A 21 23.84 2.17 15.20
N VAL A 22 22.69 1.56 14.90
CA VAL A 22 21.68 2.16 14.03
C VAL A 22 20.54 2.64 14.91
N LEU A 23 20.25 3.93 14.84
CA LEU A 23 19.12 4.55 15.54
C LEU A 23 18.06 4.88 14.50
N ALA A 24 16.81 4.48 14.73
CA ALA A 24 15.69 4.82 13.86
C ALA A 24 14.63 5.58 14.64
N GLY A 25 14.28 6.76 14.16
CA GLY A 25 13.23 7.61 14.72
C GLY A 25 12.08 7.76 13.73
N VAL A 26 10.85 7.61 14.22
CA VAL A 26 9.64 7.89 13.44
C VAL A 26 8.93 9.05 14.11
N THR A 27 8.72 10.13 13.36
CA THR A 27 8.00 11.32 13.83
C THR A 27 6.96 11.72 12.80
N PRO A 28 5.94 12.53 13.16
CA PRO A 28 4.90 12.88 12.20
C PRO A 28 5.43 13.62 10.97
N PHE A 29 6.39 14.53 11.16
CA PHE A 29 6.90 15.42 10.12
C PHE A 29 8.41 15.28 9.84
N GLY A 30 9.13 14.42 10.57
CA GLY A 30 10.59 14.38 10.56
C GLY A 30 11.18 15.26 11.67
N GLN A 31 12.47 15.12 11.92
CA GLN A 31 13.19 15.92 12.93
C GLN A 31 13.69 17.26 12.39
N THR A 32 13.49 17.54 11.09
CA THR A 32 13.93 18.76 10.42
C THR A 32 12.77 19.45 9.71
N GLY A 33 12.95 20.73 9.37
CA GLY A 33 11.95 21.54 8.69
C GLY A 33 10.97 22.26 9.63
N PRO A 34 10.03 23.04 9.06
CA PRO A 34 9.17 23.95 9.82
C PRO A 34 8.21 23.22 10.77
N TYR A 35 7.84 21.99 10.44
CA TYR A 35 6.89 21.19 11.23
C TYR A 35 7.55 20.19 12.19
N ALA A 36 8.88 20.20 12.34
CA ALA A 36 9.60 19.21 13.16
C ALA A 36 9.15 19.11 14.63
N ARG A 37 8.60 20.19 15.18
CA ARG A 37 8.11 20.27 16.56
C ARG A 37 6.59 20.14 16.68
N HIS A 38 5.88 19.94 15.58
CA HIS A 38 4.42 19.84 15.60
C HIS A 38 3.97 18.42 15.97
N ALA A 39 3.11 18.33 16.98
CA ALA A 39 2.41 17.09 17.31
C ALA A 39 1.29 16.85 16.30
N ALA A 40 1.19 15.63 15.79
CA ALA A 40 0.15 15.26 14.84
C ALA A 40 -0.27 13.80 15.05
N GLY A 41 -1.59 13.59 14.99
CA GLY A 41 -2.20 12.27 14.91
C GLY A 41 -2.31 11.78 13.46
N ASP A 42 -2.77 10.54 13.32
CA ASP A 42 -2.83 9.84 12.03
C ASP A 42 -3.66 10.61 10.98
N LEU A 43 -4.78 11.24 11.36
CA LEU A 43 -5.60 12.04 10.46
C LEU A 43 -4.87 13.31 9.97
N VAL A 44 -4.07 13.95 10.82
CA VAL A 44 -3.32 15.15 10.43
C VAL A 44 -2.22 14.76 9.44
N VAL A 45 -1.53 13.64 9.69
CA VAL A 45 -0.55 13.07 8.75
C VAL A 45 -1.21 12.71 7.42
N ALA A 46 -2.41 12.11 7.45
CA ALA A 46 -3.19 11.78 6.25
C ALA A 46 -3.51 13.02 5.41
N ALA A 47 -4.01 14.07 6.06
CA ALA A 47 -4.43 15.29 5.40
C ALA A 47 -3.24 16.06 4.84
N THR A 48 -2.20 16.26 5.67
CA THR A 48 -0.98 16.97 5.26
C THR A 48 -0.15 16.19 4.24
N GLY A 49 -0.31 14.87 4.17
CA GLY A 49 0.29 14.01 3.16
C GLY A 49 -0.53 13.89 1.86
N GLY A 50 -1.70 14.52 1.76
CA GLY A 50 -2.54 14.50 0.55
C GLY A 50 -3.46 13.29 0.40
N ALA A 51 -3.42 12.32 1.31
CA ALA A 51 -4.22 11.10 1.19
C ALA A 51 -5.72 11.36 1.32
N VAL A 52 -6.09 12.33 2.15
CA VAL A 52 -7.49 12.76 2.33
C VAL A 52 -8.00 13.43 1.05
N TRP A 53 -7.17 14.20 0.34
CA TRP A 53 -7.55 14.84 -0.92
C TRP A 53 -8.02 13.84 -1.97
N LEU A 54 -7.42 12.65 -2.01
CA LEU A 54 -7.75 11.61 -3.00
C LEU A 54 -8.92 10.70 -2.60
N SER A 55 -9.55 10.96 -1.45
CA SER A 55 -10.55 10.05 -0.87
C SER A 55 -11.95 10.68 -0.84
N GLY A 56 -12.94 9.94 -1.35
CA GLY A 56 -14.36 10.33 -1.36
C GLY A 56 -14.89 10.67 -2.75
N ASP A 57 -16.14 11.11 -2.81
CA ASP A 57 -16.79 11.50 -4.07
C ASP A 57 -16.50 12.97 -4.40
N PRO A 58 -16.18 13.33 -5.66
CA PRO A 58 -15.78 14.67 -6.08
C PRO A 58 -16.76 15.77 -5.63
N ASP A 59 -18.07 15.50 -5.65
CA ASP A 59 -19.12 16.45 -5.29
C ASP A 59 -19.30 16.67 -3.77
N ARG A 60 -18.53 15.97 -2.94
CA ARG A 60 -18.62 16.03 -1.47
C ARG A 60 -17.29 16.46 -0.86
N PRO A 61 -17.27 16.90 0.41
CA PRO A 61 -16.00 17.14 1.11
C PRO A 61 -15.12 15.88 1.15
N PRO A 62 -13.78 16.03 1.08
CA PRO A 62 -12.84 14.92 1.22
C PRO A 62 -13.05 14.14 2.53
N VAL A 63 -12.89 12.82 2.47
CA VAL A 63 -13.10 11.94 3.62
C VAL A 63 -11.82 11.22 4.02
N ARG A 64 -11.67 10.96 5.32
CA ARG A 64 -10.60 10.08 5.80
C ARG A 64 -10.86 8.63 5.45
N ILE A 65 -9.80 7.86 5.26
CA ILE A 65 -9.88 6.40 5.29
C ILE A 65 -10.26 5.96 6.71
N SER A 66 -11.09 4.91 6.82
CA SER A 66 -11.65 4.43 8.09
C SER A 66 -10.59 3.87 9.04
N SER A 67 -9.52 3.28 8.51
CA SER A 67 -8.39 2.74 9.27
C SER A 67 -7.33 3.79 9.54
N GLY A 68 -6.71 3.72 10.73
CA GLY A 68 -5.50 4.49 11.03
C GLY A 68 -4.27 3.75 10.49
N GLN A 69 -3.76 4.16 9.33
CA GLN A 69 -2.71 3.41 8.62
C GLN A 69 -1.49 4.24 8.24
N TYR A 70 -1.51 5.56 8.43
CA TYR A 70 -0.45 6.42 7.91
C TYR A 70 0.84 6.30 8.71
N PHE A 71 0.74 6.06 10.02
CA PHE A 71 1.90 5.63 10.80
C PHE A 71 2.39 4.21 10.45
N LEU A 72 1.53 3.34 9.92
CA LEU A 72 1.96 2.01 9.44
C LEU A 72 2.81 2.11 8.18
N HIS A 73 2.47 3.04 7.27
CA HIS A 73 3.34 3.36 6.13
C HIS A 73 4.71 3.85 6.62
N ALA A 74 4.74 4.75 7.59
CA ALA A 74 6.00 5.23 8.18
C ALA A 74 6.81 4.10 8.84
N ALA A 75 6.15 3.16 9.52
CA ALA A 75 6.81 2.00 10.11
C ALA A 75 7.42 1.08 9.04
N ALA A 76 6.71 0.83 7.94
CA ALA A 76 7.23 0.03 6.82
C ALA A 76 8.48 0.67 6.21
N GLU A 77 8.45 1.98 5.98
CA GLU A 77 9.60 2.76 5.52
C GLU A 77 10.78 2.68 6.50
N ALA A 78 10.51 2.85 7.80
CA ALA A 78 11.53 2.76 8.84
C ALA A 78 12.22 1.40 8.87
N VAL A 79 11.48 0.30 8.69
CA VAL A 79 12.06 -1.04 8.61
C VAL A 79 13.02 -1.14 7.42
N VAL A 80 12.59 -0.72 6.23
CA VAL A 80 13.43 -0.79 5.02
C VAL A 80 14.71 0.04 5.18
N HIS A 81 14.58 1.29 5.63
CA HIS A 81 15.74 2.16 5.84
C HIS A 81 16.68 1.66 6.95
N THR A 82 16.12 1.10 8.03
CA THR A 82 16.91 0.48 9.10
C THR A 82 17.69 -0.72 8.58
N LEU A 83 17.10 -1.58 7.76
CA LEU A 83 17.79 -2.72 7.16
C LEU A 83 18.95 -2.28 6.26
N VAL A 84 18.77 -1.20 5.48
CA VAL A 84 19.82 -0.60 4.66
C VAL A 84 20.95 -0.06 5.55
N ALA A 85 20.63 0.68 6.62
CA ALA A 85 21.61 1.20 7.57
C ALA A 85 22.37 0.09 8.31
N VAL A 86 21.68 -1.00 8.70
CA VAL A 86 22.32 -2.18 9.31
C VAL A 86 23.26 -2.86 8.31
N ARG A 87 22.85 -2.98 7.04
CA ARG A 87 23.73 -3.51 5.99
C ARG A 87 24.97 -2.64 5.82
N HIS A 88 24.82 -1.32 5.82
CA HIS A 88 25.93 -0.38 5.78
C HIS A 88 26.87 -0.58 6.98
N ALA A 89 26.35 -0.62 8.21
CA ALA A 89 27.12 -0.85 9.43
C ALA A 89 27.85 -2.21 9.47
N ARG A 90 27.31 -3.23 8.79
CA ARG A 90 27.98 -4.52 8.60
C ARG A 90 29.19 -4.43 7.68
N LEU A 91 29.12 -3.60 6.64
CA LEU A 91 30.18 -3.45 5.63
C LEU A 91 31.27 -2.45 6.05
N THR A 92 30.88 -1.33 6.68
CA THR A 92 31.80 -0.21 6.97
C THR A 92 32.22 -0.13 8.43
N GLY A 93 31.52 -0.84 9.33
CA GLY A 93 31.71 -0.69 10.77
C GLY A 93 31.13 0.60 11.34
N ARG A 94 30.37 1.39 10.55
CA ARG A 94 29.73 2.64 11.00
C ARG A 94 28.22 2.57 10.86
N GLY A 95 27.53 2.82 11.97
CA GLY A 95 26.07 2.94 12.02
C GLY A 95 25.57 4.30 11.52
N GLN A 96 24.25 4.45 11.44
CA GLN A 96 23.59 5.65 10.92
C GLN A 96 22.33 5.98 11.72
N HIS A 97 21.93 7.24 11.70
CA HIS A 97 20.64 7.68 12.20
C HIS A 97 19.65 7.74 11.04
N VAL A 98 18.54 7.03 11.18
CA VAL A 98 17.44 6.96 10.23
C VAL A 98 16.29 7.80 10.78
N ASP A 99 16.04 8.97 10.18
CA ASP A 99 14.89 9.82 10.50
C ASP A 99 13.78 9.60 9.48
N VAL A 100 12.58 9.25 9.96
CA VAL A 100 11.42 8.96 9.12
C VAL A 100 10.27 9.87 9.48
N SER A 101 9.79 10.58 8.47
CA SER A 101 8.58 11.41 8.52
C SER A 101 7.37 10.59 8.07
N ALA A 102 6.36 10.49 8.93
CA ALA A 102 5.10 9.83 8.58
C ALA A 102 4.36 10.55 7.43
N GLN A 103 4.48 11.88 7.35
CA GLN A 103 3.95 12.66 6.23
C GLN A 103 4.63 12.28 4.91
N LEU A 104 5.96 12.18 4.87
CA LEU A 104 6.68 11.79 3.65
C LEU A 104 6.38 10.34 3.26
N ALA A 105 6.28 9.44 4.23
CA ALA A 105 5.87 8.05 3.98
C ALA A 105 4.45 7.99 3.39
N THR A 106 3.54 8.86 3.86
CA THR A 106 2.19 8.98 3.31
C THR A 106 2.23 9.49 1.88
N ILE A 107 2.97 10.57 1.60
CA ILE A 107 3.12 11.10 0.23
C ILE A 107 3.66 10.02 -0.71
N ARG A 108 4.69 9.27 -0.27
CA ARG A 108 5.26 8.15 -1.04
C ARG A 108 4.21 7.08 -1.38
N SER A 109 3.27 6.82 -0.47
CA SER A 109 2.21 5.81 -0.68
C SER A 109 1.20 6.20 -1.76
N LEU A 110 1.11 7.49 -2.13
CA LEU A 110 0.16 7.99 -3.14
C LEU A 110 0.64 7.78 -4.59
N MET A 111 1.85 7.25 -4.77
CA MET A 111 2.40 6.83 -6.07
C MET A 111 2.18 7.86 -7.20
N ASN A 112 1.31 7.56 -8.17
CA ASN A 112 1.07 8.34 -9.38
C ASN A 112 0.34 9.67 -9.15
N ALA A 113 -0.23 9.89 -7.96
CA ALA A 113 -0.84 11.17 -7.63
C ALA A 113 0.19 12.26 -7.29
N VAL A 114 1.44 11.88 -6.97
CA VAL A 114 2.50 12.84 -6.62
C VAL A 114 3.15 13.50 -7.85
N PRO A 115 3.48 12.79 -8.95
CA PRO A 115 4.24 13.38 -10.05
C PRO A 115 3.48 14.40 -10.90
N GLY A 116 2.16 14.25 -11.07
CA GLY A 116 1.35 15.06 -12.00
C GLY A 116 1.65 16.56 -11.94
N PRO A 117 1.57 17.21 -10.76
CA PRO A 117 1.82 18.63 -10.65
C PRO A 117 3.23 19.06 -11.09
N TYR A 118 4.20 18.16 -11.02
CA TYR A 118 5.61 18.41 -11.39
C TYR A 118 5.92 18.04 -12.85
N THR A 119 5.18 17.12 -13.46
CA THR A 119 5.46 16.64 -14.81
C THR A 119 4.63 17.34 -15.88
N ASP A 120 3.32 17.43 -15.69
CA ASP A 120 2.38 17.96 -16.67
C ASP A 120 1.43 19.02 -16.09
N GLY A 121 1.61 19.37 -14.81
CA GLY A 121 0.78 20.33 -14.10
C GLY A 121 -0.59 19.78 -13.71
N SER A 122 -0.87 18.50 -13.96
CA SER A 122 -2.14 17.89 -13.59
C SER A 122 -2.23 17.65 -12.08
N VAL A 123 -3.40 17.93 -11.50
CA VAL A 123 -3.71 17.54 -10.11
C VAL A 123 -4.70 16.39 -10.19
N VAL A 124 -4.34 15.24 -9.64
CA VAL A 124 -5.26 14.10 -9.56
C VAL A 124 -6.38 14.48 -8.61
N ASP A 125 -7.60 14.46 -9.13
CA ASP A 125 -8.82 14.65 -8.35
C ASP A 125 -9.45 13.29 -7.99
N ARG A 126 -10.41 13.34 -7.09
CA ARG A 126 -11.18 12.20 -6.63
C ARG A 126 -12.06 11.63 -7.73
N ALA A 127 -12.11 10.32 -7.81
CA ALA A 127 -13.07 9.61 -8.63
C ALA A 127 -14.11 8.95 -7.72
N SER A 128 -15.39 9.13 -8.06
CA SER A 128 -16.48 8.40 -7.41
C SER A 128 -16.25 6.90 -7.54
N PHE A 129 -16.65 6.12 -6.53
CA PHE A 129 -16.47 4.66 -6.53
C PHE A 129 -17.07 3.95 -7.76
N GLY A 130 -18.07 4.55 -8.42
CA GLY A 130 -18.72 4.02 -9.62
C GLY A 130 -18.22 4.58 -10.96
N GLU A 131 -17.34 5.60 -10.94
CA GLU A 131 -16.75 6.15 -12.16
C GLU A 131 -15.66 5.20 -12.69
N PRO A 132 -15.66 4.88 -14.00
CA PRO A 132 -14.55 4.18 -14.64
C PRO A 132 -13.27 5.01 -14.55
N VAL A 133 -12.31 4.57 -13.73
CA VAL A 133 -10.98 5.19 -13.71
C VAL A 133 -10.23 4.76 -14.98
N PRO A 134 -9.72 5.69 -15.80
CA PRO A 134 -8.95 5.35 -17.00
C PRO A 134 -7.79 4.39 -16.69
N GLY A 135 -7.75 3.24 -17.37
CA GLY A 135 -6.71 2.23 -17.20
C GLY A 135 -6.96 1.19 -16.10
N LEU A 136 -8.00 1.34 -15.27
CA LEU A 136 -8.42 0.29 -14.33
C LEU A 136 -9.58 -0.51 -14.92
N PRO A 137 -9.52 -1.85 -14.91
CA PRO A 137 -10.53 -2.70 -15.53
C PRO A 137 -11.77 -2.91 -14.65
N TYR A 138 -11.93 -2.15 -13.56
CA TYR A 138 -13.04 -2.28 -12.62
C TYR A 138 -13.57 -0.92 -12.16
N SER A 139 -14.88 -0.84 -12.01
CA SER A 139 -15.61 0.16 -11.23
C SER A 139 -16.47 -0.56 -10.19
N CYS A 140 -16.99 0.15 -9.18
CA CYS A 140 -17.99 -0.43 -8.28
C CYS A 140 -19.38 0.04 -8.69
N THR A 141 -20.27 -0.88 -9.00
CA THR A 141 -21.68 -0.56 -9.26
C THR A 141 -22.53 -0.88 -8.03
N PRO A 142 -23.57 -0.09 -7.74
CA PRO A 142 -24.46 -0.40 -6.65
C PRO A 142 -25.21 -1.68 -6.99
N ALA A 143 -25.35 -2.58 -6.02
CA ALA A 143 -26.23 -3.73 -6.15
C ALA A 143 -27.66 -3.25 -6.36
N ALA A 144 -28.49 -4.08 -7.00
CA ALA A 144 -29.91 -3.77 -7.26
C ALA A 144 -30.69 -3.36 -6.00
N THR A 145 -30.24 -3.77 -4.81
CA THR A 145 -30.84 -3.43 -3.52
C THR A 145 -30.29 -2.15 -2.87
N GLY A 146 -29.29 -1.49 -3.47
CA GLY A 146 -28.69 -0.24 -2.97
C GLY A 146 -27.84 -0.36 -1.70
N THR A 147 -27.81 -1.53 -1.06
CA THR A 147 -27.17 -1.77 0.25
C THR A 147 -25.75 -2.33 0.17
N SER A 148 -25.28 -2.70 -1.01
CA SER A 148 -23.93 -3.22 -1.23
C SER A 148 -23.38 -2.77 -2.57
N TRP A 149 -22.05 -2.71 -2.69
CA TRP A 149 -21.36 -2.39 -3.94
C TRP A 149 -20.70 -3.65 -4.48
N ARG A 150 -20.74 -3.83 -5.81
CA ARG A 150 -20.11 -4.95 -6.50
C ARG A 150 -19.03 -4.43 -7.45
N PRO A 151 -17.84 -5.06 -7.48
CA PRO A 151 -16.88 -4.82 -8.54
C PRO A 151 -17.52 -5.23 -9.88
N SER A 152 -17.53 -4.34 -10.84
CA SER A 152 -17.97 -4.58 -12.22
C SER A 152 -16.86 -4.18 -13.18
N PRO A 153 -16.63 -4.92 -14.27
CA PRO A 153 -15.68 -4.51 -15.29
C PRO A 153 -16.07 -3.14 -15.88
N SER A 154 -15.15 -2.19 -15.91
CA SER A 154 -15.36 -0.90 -16.55
C SER A 154 -15.15 -1.02 -18.06
N GLY A 155 -16.15 -0.65 -18.86
CA GLY A 155 -15.97 -0.32 -20.28
C GLY A 155 -15.58 -1.44 -21.26
N GLN A 156 -15.50 -2.72 -20.87
CA GLN A 156 -15.43 -3.81 -21.86
C GLN A 156 -16.83 -4.20 -22.31
N ASP A 157 -17.03 -4.26 -23.62
CA ASP A 157 -18.19 -4.83 -24.29
C ASP A 157 -18.62 -6.13 -23.59
N GLN A 158 -19.76 -6.08 -22.90
CA GLN A 158 -20.31 -7.23 -22.18
C GLN A 158 -20.60 -8.41 -23.13
N ARG A 159 -20.57 -8.21 -24.46
CA ARG A 159 -20.71 -9.28 -25.45
C ARG A 159 -19.50 -10.22 -25.50
N GLY A 160 -18.34 -9.84 -24.97
CA GLY A 160 -17.15 -10.68 -24.90
C GLY A 160 -17.00 -11.51 -23.62
N ILE A 161 -17.64 -11.07 -22.52
CA ILE A 161 -17.69 -11.83 -21.27
C ILE A 161 -19.03 -12.56 -21.24
N SER A 162 -19.05 -13.73 -21.89
CA SER A 162 -20.15 -14.67 -21.69
C SER A 162 -20.38 -14.85 -20.17
N PRO A 163 -21.63 -14.98 -19.69
CA PRO A 163 -21.93 -15.20 -18.26
C PRO A 163 -21.26 -16.43 -17.64
N GLY A 164 -20.56 -17.24 -18.45
CA GLY A 164 -19.74 -18.37 -18.05
C GLY A 164 -18.24 -18.06 -18.00
N CYS A 165 -17.79 -17.02 -17.29
CA CYS A 165 -16.42 -17.02 -16.78
C CYS A 165 -16.30 -17.93 -15.53
N ALA A 166 -16.92 -19.11 -15.62
CA ALA A 166 -16.48 -20.30 -14.92
C ALA A 166 -15.19 -20.75 -15.61
N THR A 167 -14.05 -20.60 -14.91
CA THR A 167 -12.84 -21.41 -15.08
C THR A 167 -12.63 -22.03 -16.47
N ARG A 168 -12.24 -21.25 -17.47
CA ARG A 168 -11.46 -21.83 -18.58
C ARG A 168 -10.07 -22.10 -18.01
N GLY A 169 -9.88 -23.34 -17.57
CA GLY A 169 -8.68 -23.79 -16.89
C GLY A 169 -7.43 -23.43 -17.66
N THR A 170 -6.59 -22.59 -17.05
CA THR A 170 -5.19 -22.48 -17.42
C THR A 170 -4.52 -23.80 -17.03
N SER A 171 -4.44 -24.72 -17.99
CA SER A 171 -3.60 -25.91 -17.84
C SER A 171 -2.16 -25.53 -18.12
N LEU A 172 -1.32 -25.50 -17.10
CA LEU A 172 0.12 -25.68 -17.30
C LEU A 172 0.35 -27.16 -17.69
N PRO A 173 1.26 -27.47 -18.63
CA PRO A 173 1.57 -28.85 -18.99
C PRO A 173 1.93 -29.67 -17.73
N GLY A 174 1.13 -30.70 -17.42
CA GLY A 174 1.35 -31.60 -16.27
C GLY A 174 0.67 -31.20 -14.94
N TRP A 175 -0.13 -30.12 -14.92
CA TRP A 175 -0.84 -29.66 -13.73
C TRP A 175 -2.33 -29.47 -14.01
N ARG A 176 -3.20 -30.00 -13.14
CA ARG A 176 -4.64 -29.75 -13.18
C ARG A 176 -5.11 -29.07 -11.90
N LEU A 177 -5.86 -27.99 -12.07
CA LEU A 177 -6.66 -27.39 -11.00
C LEU A 177 -7.93 -28.22 -10.82
N ARG A 178 -8.20 -28.64 -9.58
CA ARG A 178 -9.53 -29.13 -9.19
C ARG A 178 -10.22 -28.04 -8.38
N PRO A 179 -11.34 -27.46 -8.85
CA PRO A 179 -12.16 -26.62 -8.01
C PRO A 179 -12.87 -27.48 -6.97
N THR A 180 -12.67 -27.20 -5.69
CA THR A 180 -13.59 -27.62 -4.62
C THR A 180 -14.60 -26.50 -4.44
N ALA A 181 -15.83 -26.71 -4.93
CA ALA A 181 -16.93 -25.82 -4.61
C ALA A 181 -17.36 -26.07 -3.15
N ILE A 182 -17.38 -25.02 -2.35
CA ILE A 182 -18.12 -25.00 -1.08
C ILE A 182 -19.50 -24.43 -1.41
N PRO A 183 -20.61 -25.18 -1.25
CA PRO A 183 -21.94 -24.63 -1.47
C PRO A 183 -22.18 -23.44 -0.52
N GLY A 184 -22.48 -22.25 -1.07
CA GLY A 184 -22.89 -21.06 -0.30
C GLY A 184 -21.84 -19.96 -0.09
N SER A 185 -20.63 -20.06 -0.66
CA SER A 185 -19.62 -18.99 -0.58
C SER A 185 -19.54 -18.16 -1.86
N PRO A 186 -19.66 -16.82 -1.82
CA PRO A 186 -19.48 -15.94 -2.97
C PRO A 186 -18.01 -15.62 -3.28
N SER A 187 -17.05 -16.10 -2.48
CA SER A 187 -15.62 -15.91 -2.72
C SER A 187 -14.98 -17.19 -3.24
N CYS A 188 -14.54 -17.18 -4.50
CA CYS A 188 -13.54 -18.12 -4.99
C CYS A 188 -12.21 -17.82 -4.27
N TRP A 189 -11.67 -18.74 -3.47
CA TRP A 189 -10.24 -19.07 -3.25
C TRP A 189 -10.10 -19.93 -1.96
N PRO A 190 -9.09 -20.83 -1.81
CA PRO A 190 -7.98 -21.11 -2.73
C PRO A 190 -8.02 -22.51 -3.35
N ALA A 191 -7.62 -22.61 -4.63
CA ALA A 191 -7.49 -23.89 -5.33
C ALA A 191 -6.17 -24.60 -4.98
N ARG A 192 -6.23 -25.92 -4.75
CA ARG A 192 -5.04 -26.76 -4.47
C ARG A 192 -4.56 -27.43 -5.77
N TRP A 193 -3.28 -27.27 -6.08
CA TRP A 193 -2.63 -27.87 -7.26
C TRP A 193 -2.28 -29.35 -7.02
N ARG A 194 -2.56 -30.23 -8.01
CA ARG A 194 -2.06 -31.61 -8.04
C ARG A 194 -1.33 -31.88 -9.35
N ARG A 195 -0.17 -32.54 -9.23
CA ARG A 195 0.65 -32.99 -10.37
C ARG A 195 0.03 -34.27 -10.93
N THR A 196 -0.18 -34.35 -12.25
CA THR A 196 -0.63 -35.59 -12.89
C THR A 196 0.57 -36.52 -13.12
N SER A 197 0.52 -37.75 -12.61
CA SER A 197 1.52 -38.79 -12.88
C SER A 197 1.53 -39.16 -14.36
N ALA A 198 2.71 -39.22 -14.97
CA ALA A 198 2.89 -39.55 -16.39
C ALA A 198 2.46 -41.01 -16.70
N PRO A 199 1.96 -41.31 -17.92
CA PRO A 199 1.61 -42.67 -18.31
C PRO A 199 2.87 -43.53 -18.51
N ARG A 200 2.88 -44.76 -17.97
CA ARG A 200 3.94 -45.75 -18.26
C ARG A 200 3.84 -46.21 -19.72
N PRO A 201 4.96 -46.29 -20.47
CA PRO A 201 4.95 -46.76 -21.85
C PRO A 201 4.58 -48.25 -21.92
N ARG A 202 3.69 -48.61 -22.85
CA ARG A 202 3.36 -50.02 -23.18
C ARG A 202 4.56 -50.65 -23.87
N ARG A 203 5.04 -51.78 -23.34
CA ARG A 203 6.05 -52.62 -23.99
C ARG A 203 5.46 -53.20 -25.28
N ARG A 204 6.20 -53.09 -26.39
CA ARG A 204 6.09 -54.00 -27.53
C ARG A 204 7.09 -55.12 -27.32
#